data_AF-A0AA35S0M4-F1
#
_entry.id   AF-A0AA35S0M4-F1
#
_cell.length_a   1.000
_cell.length_b   1.000
_cell.length_c   1.000
_cell.angle_alpha   90.00
_cell.angle_beta   90.00
_cell.angle_gamma   90.00
#
_symmetry.space_group_name_H-M   'P 1'
#
loop_
_entity.id
_entity.type
_entity.pdbx_description
1 polymer ?
#
loop_
_entity_poly.entity_id
_entity_poly.type
_entity_poly.pdbx_seq_one_letter_code
_entity_poly.pdbx_strand_id
1 'polypeptide(L)'
;MDTWAAELEHRLEALEIDASLHTPAQDEENSDEEQPKVVQATEVVARYEEALRRLAGDVDRLPVILEDESQKPGAKETVCRLVLTLSAHLGKHYWTSPSSRLQARGVLDRVIAACGCSSTLELLIGRPESHDTPHDSHMTSPYVSMATKAEETAESRGPNSIASIDNEAVGREREKDGGRDNNMVFRGGVIKSLLLLLRSRLTAESWKKQPTAKHALIWTLRQLKHPHLSPHINSFLPPLLMLVDDHESYHKTLGLSGLTHLISNTDPTELRWYGRADVIYEAIKSMLYMREEAIIHSLHSCLIILLPVIEGPPTTTVTMPTKPTRTDEVFRILLNNIDMESKITLRKAYVGYVGSYIDLLGIYTARHIKVYSGTPVIWTPMGQKKVSILVRCPYFRG
;
A
#
# COMPACT_ATOMS: atom_id res chain seq x y z
N MET A 1 -9.88 38.20 -2.11
CA MET A 1 -9.34 37.30 -1.09
C MET A 1 -8.55 36.15 -1.71
N ASP A 2 -8.24 36.17 -3.02
CA ASP A 2 -8.07 34.90 -3.74
C ASP A 2 -6.93 34.88 -4.77
N THR A 3 -6.11 35.93 -4.90
CA THR A 3 -5.16 36.01 -6.03
C THR A 3 -4.06 34.96 -5.95
N TRP A 4 -3.45 34.75 -4.78
CA TRP A 4 -2.38 33.76 -4.63
C TRP A 4 -2.88 32.32 -4.75
N ALA A 5 -4.00 31.99 -4.09
CA ALA A 5 -4.57 30.64 -4.14
C ALA A 5 -5.08 30.31 -5.55
N ALA A 6 -5.74 31.25 -6.24
CA ALA A 6 -6.20 31.07 -7.62
C ALA A 6 -5.04 31.01 -8.62
N GLU A 7 -3.98 31.79 -8.42
CA GLU A 7 -2.78 31.73 -9.26
C GLU A 7 -2.02 30.41 -9.08
N LEU A 8 -1.92 29.92 -7.84
CA LEU A 8 -1.35 28.61 -7.54
C LEU A 8 -2.23 27.50 -8.13
N GLU A 9 -3.56 27.62 -8.02
CA GLU A 9 -4.53 26.69 -8.61
C GLU A 9 -4.40 26.61 -10.12
N HIS A 10 -4.38 27.74 -10.82
CA HIS A 10 -4.17 27.79 -12.27
C HIS A 10 -2.84 27.14 -12.68
N ARG A 11 -1.78 27.31 -11.87
CA ARG A 11 -0.47 26.67 -12.11
C ARG A 11 -0.50 25.17 -11.87
N LEU A 12 -1.21 24.70 -10.84
CA LEU A 12 -1.37 23.28 -10.55
C LEU A 12 -2.23 22.58 -11.62
N GLU A 13 -3.26 23.24 -12.13
CA GLU A 13 -4.08 22.75 -13.24
C GLU A 13 -3.28 22.64 -14.54
N ALA A 14 -2.43 23.62 -14.84
CA ALA A 14 -1.52 23.55 -15.99
C ALA A 14 -0.59 22.33 -15.92
N LEU A 15 -0.10 21.99 -14.72
CA LEU A 15 0.71 20.79 -14.50
C LEU A 15 -0.08 19.49 -14.68
N GLU A 16 -1.37 19.47 -14.35
CA GLU A 16 -2.21 18.29 -14.49
C GLU A 16 -2.61 18.00 -15.94
N ILE A 17 -2.86 19.05 -16.73
CA ILE A 17 -3.22 18.94 -18.14
C ILE A 17 -2.06 18.36 -18.95
N ASP A 18 -0.82 18.82 -18.72
CA ASP A 18 0.35 18.32 -19.43
C ASP A 18 0.63 16.82 -19.15
N ALA A 19 0.28 16.34 -17.95
CA ALA A 19 0.45 14.93 -17.56
C ALA A 19 -0.49 14.01 -18.35
N SER A 20 -1.72 14.49 -18.57
CA SER A 20 -2.79 13.73 -19.25
C SER A 20 -2.52 13.47 -20.72
N LEU A 21 -1.81 14.39 -21.38
CA LEU A 21 -1.54 14.35 -22.83
C LEU A 21 -0.44 13.35 -23.22
N HIS A 22 0.33 12.84 -22.24
CA HIS A 22 1.58 12.11 -22.51
C HIS A 22 1.58 10.67 -21.97
N THR A 23 0.43 10.10 -21.63
CA THR A 23 0.33 8.66 -21.31
C THR A 23 0.74 7.87 -22.56
N PRO A 24 1.89 7.17 -22.58
CA PRO A 24 2.28 6.41 -23.74
C PRO A 24 1.33 5.22 -23.86
N ALA A 25 0.55 5.15 -24.94
CA ALA A 25 -0.10 3.91 -25.34
C ALA A 25 1.00 2.84 -25.45
N GLN A 26 0.98 1.86 -24.54
CA GLN A 26 1.84 0.69 -24.63
C GLN A 26 1.31 -0.27 -25.70
N ASP A 27 1.24 0.19 -26.94
CA ASP A 27 1.17 -0.69 -28.09
C ASP A 27 2.62 -0.95 -28.54
N GLU A 28 3.16 -2.09 -28.10
CA GLU A 28 4.36 -2.69 -28.68
C GLU A 28 4.07 -3.20 -30.11
N GLU A 29 5.12 -3.29 -30.92
CA GLU A 29 5.18 -3.77 -32.32
C GLU A 29 4.97 -2.72 -33.42
N ASN A 30 5.81 -1.68 -33.43
CA ASN A 30 6.48 -1.32 -34.69
C ASN A 30 7.86 -0.72 -34.40
N SER A 31 8.88 -1.56 -34.54
CA SER A 31 10.28 -1.15 -34.64
C SER A 31 10.43 -0.37 -35.94
N ASP A 32 10.67 0.95 -35.86
CA ASP A 32 11.50 1.75 -36.79
C ASP A 32 11.38 3.28 -36.59
N GLU A 33 10.55 3.79 -35.66
CA GLU A 33 10.48 5.22 -35.31
C GLU A 33 10.76 5.48 -33.81
N GLU A 34 12.01 5.35 -33.39
CA GLU A 34 12.43 5.52 -31.98
C GLU A 34 12.72 6.99 -31.59
N GLN A 35 12.76 7.92 -32.54
CA GLN A 35 13.24 9.29 -32.32
C GLN A 35 12.20 10.35 -31.84
N PRO A 36 10.89 10.30 -32.18
CA PRO A 36 9.96 11.37 -31.76
C PRO A 36 9.46 11.23 -30.30
N LYS A 37 9.44 10.03 -29.72
CA LYS A 37 8.87 9.78 -28.37
C LYS A 37 9.79 10.23 -27.22
N VAL A 38 11.11 10.16 -27.39
CA VAL A 38 12.09 10.51 -26.35
C VAL A 38 12.19 12.03 -26.15
N VAL A 39 12.12 12.80 -27.24
CA VAL A 39 12.23 14.27 -27.20
C VAL A 39 11.05 14.90 -26.46
N GLN A 40 9.82 14.41 -26.70
CA GLN A 40 8.61 14.90 -26.02
C GLN A 40 8.65 14.63 -24.51
N ALA A 41 9.13 13.46 -24.09
CA ALA A 41 9.26 13.13 -22.67
C ALA A 41 10.26 14.06 -21.94
N THR A 42 11.37 14.42 -22.59
CA THR A 42 12.37 15.32 -21.99
C THR A 42 11.87 16.76 -21.81
N GLU A 43 11.08 17.28 -22.76
CA GLU A 43 10.52 18.63 -22.65
C GLU A 43 9.47 18.71 -21.54
N VAL A 44 8.60 17.70 -21.45
CA VAL A 44 7.59 17.58 -20.39
C VAL A 44 8.24 17.55 -19.01
N VAL A 45 9.28 16.74 -18.83
CA VAL A 45 10.05 16.67 -17.58
C VAL A 45 10.68 18.04 -17.24
N ALA A 46 11.25 18.74 -18.21
CA ALA A 46 11.84 20.06 -17.99
C ALA A 46 10.80 21.11 -17.56
N ARG A 47 9.60 21.08 -18.15
CA ARG A 47 8.48 21.96 -17.74
C ARG A 47 8.05 21.66 -16.30
N TYR A 48 7.97 20.39 -15.91
CA TYR A 48 7.67 20.01 -14.53
C TYR A 48 8.72 20.51 -13.54
N GLU A 49 10.00 20.37 -13.85
CA GLU A 49 11.08 20.86 -12.99
C GLU A 49 11.02 22.38 -12.80
N GLU A 50 10.76 23.14 -13.86
CA GLU A 50 10.58 24.58 -13.76
C GLU A 50 9.36 24.97 -12.93
N ALA A 51 8.25 24.25 -13.10
CA ALA A 51 7.04 24.49 -12.32
C ALA A 51 7.23 24.15 -10.83
N LEU A 52 7.92 23.04 -10.50
CA LEU A 52 8.26 22.68 -9.12
C LEU A 52 9.20 23.71 -8.48
N ARG A 53 10.16 24.24 -9.24
CA ARG A 53 11.06 25.31 -8.78
C ARG A 53 10.30 26.60 -8.45
N ARG A 54 9.33 26.97 -9.29
CA ARG A 54 8.44 28.11 -9.03
C ARG A 54 7.56 27.87 -7.80
N LEU A 55 6.98 26.67 -7.70
CA LEU A 55 6.17 26.25 -6.56
C LEU A 55 6.95 26.31 -5.25
N ALA A 56 8.23 25.93 -5.27
CA ALA A 56 9.11 26.03 -4.11
C ALA A 56 9.21 27.46 -3.56
N GLY A 57 9.30 28.46 -4.44
CA GLY A 57 9.34 29.87 -4.04
C GLY A 57 7.99 30.37 -3.49
N ASP A 58 6.87 29.85 -3.98
CA ASP A 58 5.54 30.20 -3.49
C ASP A 58 5.25 29.58 -2.12
N VAL A 59 5.73 28.36 -1.87
CA VAL A 59 5.57 27.65 -0.58
C VAL A 59 6.24 28.40 0.57
N ASP A 60 7.28 29.21 0.30
CA ASP A 60 7.92 30.03 1.34
C ASP A 60 6.97 31.12 1.89
N ARG A 61 5.85 31.43 1.20
CA ARG A 61 4.79 32.34 1.68
C ARG A 61 3.72 31.64 2.51
N LEU A 62 3.69 30.31 2.51
CA LEU A 62 2.66 29.51 3.17
C LEU A 62 2.55 29.76 4.68
N PRO A 63 3.64 29.93 5.47
CA PRO A 63 3.53 30.22 6.90
C PRO A 63 2.71 31.48 7.21
N VAL A 64 2.94 32.56 6.44
CA VAL A 64 2.23 33.84 6.62
C VAL A 64 0.73 33.69 6.38
N ILE A 65 0.35 32.85 5.43
CA ILE A 65 -1.05 32.56 5.09
C ILE A 65 -1.70 31.69 6.18
N LEU A 66 -0.95 30.74 6.74
CA LEU A 66 -1.45 29.84 7.78
C LEU A 66 -1.64 30.53 9.14
N GLU A 67 -0.97 31.66 9.39
CA GLU A 67 -1.17 32.50 10.59
C GLU A 67 -2.51 33.25 10.59
N ASP A 68 -3.11 33.49 9.41
CA ASP A 68 -4.41 34.14 9.29
C ASP A 68 -5.56 33.13 9.51
N GLU A 69 -6.16 33.16 10.70
CA GLU A 69 -7.31 32.33 11.09
C GLU A 69 -8.47 32.39 10.08
N SER A 70 -8.67 33.53 9.41
CA SER A 70 -9.75 33.71 8.43
C SER A 70 -9.51 32.95 7.12
N GLN A 71 -8.25 32.62 6.82
CA GLN A 71 -7.81 31.96 5.58
C GLN A 71 -7.59 30.45 5.73
N LYS A 72 -7.69 29.90 6.95
CA LYS A 72 -7.48 28.48 7.24
C LYS A 72 -8.26 27.48 6.37
N PRO A 73 -9.55 27.70 6.02
CA PRO A 73 -10.26 26.75 5.15
C PRO A 73 -9.66 26.70 3.74
N GLY A 74 -9.37 27.86 3.15
CA GLY A 74 -8.72 27.97 1.84
C GLY A 74 -7.30 27.39 1.87
N ALA A 75 -6.53 27.70 2.92
CA ALA A 75 -5.19 27.17 3.09
C ALA A 75 -5.16 25.63 3.19
N LYS A 76 -6.16 25.02 3.86
CA LYS A 76 -6.28 23.55 3.91
C LYS A 76 -6.48 22.94 2.53
N GLU A 77 -7.34 23.55 1.71
CA GLU A 77 -7.58 23.10 0.35
C GLU A 77 -6.32 23.25 -0.52
N THR A 78 -5.63 24.39 -0.42
CA THR A 78 -4.35 24.63 -1.10
C THR A 78 -3.31 23.58 -0.72
N VAL A 79 -3.16 23.28 0.57
CA VAL A 79 -2.24 22.23 1.04
C VAL A 79 -2.63 20.86 0.49
N CYS A 80 -3.93 20.53 0.42
CA CYS A 80 -4.38 19.27 -0.18
C CYS A 80 -3.99 19.17 -1.66
N ARG A 81 -4.16 20.26 -2.43
CA ARG A 81 -3.79 20.31 -3.84
C ARG A 81 -2.28 20.20 -4.03
N LEU A 82 -1.49 20.90 -3.21
CA LEU A 82 -0.03 20.77 -3.17
C LEU A 82 0.38 19.32 -2.89
N VAL A 83 -0.17 18.68 -1.87
CA VAL A 83 0.13 17.28 -1.53
C VAL A 83 -0.24 16.35 -2.69
N LEU A 84 -1.40 16.55 -3.33
CA LEU A 84 -1.83 15.77 -4.48
C LEU A 84 -0.83 15.88 -5.64
N THR A 85 -0.45 17.09 -6.04
CA THR A 85 0.49 17.29 -7.15
C THR A 85 1.88 16.76 -6.79
N LEU A 86 2.42 17.11 -5.62
CA LEU A 86 3.76 16.68 -5.20
C LEU A 86 3.86 15.16 -5.07
N SER A 87 2.83 14.51 -4.52
CA SER A 87 2.83 13.05 -4.35
C SER A 87 2.93 12.27 -5.66
N ALA A 88 2.32 12.78 -6.73
CA ALA A 88 2.46 12.20 -8.06
C ALA A 88 3.88 12.34 -8.65
N HIS A 89 4.67 13.31 -8.18
CA HIS A 89 6.06 13.51 -8.58
C HIS A 89 7.07 12.84 -7.64
N LEU A 90 6.65 12.16 -6.57
CA LEU A 90 7.59 11.48 -5.67
C LEU A 90 7.95 10.07 -6.14
N GLY A 91 7.10 9.43 -6.93
CA GLY A 91 7.33 8.10 -7.48
C GLY A 91 8.14 8.11 -8.77
N LYS A 92 8.67 6.94 -9.15
CA LYS A 92 9.29 6.75 -10.47
C LYS A 92 8.19 6.57 -11.52
N HIS A 93 8.01 7.58 -12.36
CA HIS A 93 7.06 7.60 -13.48
C HIS A 93 7.75 8.08 -14.76
N TYR A 94 7.14 7.82 -15.91
CA TYR A 94 7.70 8.24 -17.21
C TYR A 94 7.84 9.76 -17.35
N TRP A 95 7.04 10.54 -16.60
CA TRP A 95 7.10 12.00 -16.56
C TRP A 95 7.92 12.57 -15.39
N THR A 96 8.73 11.74 -14.71
CA THR A 96 9.55 12.18 -13.56
C THR A 96 11.03 11.86 -13.75
N SER A 97 11.89 12.87 -13.59
CA SER A 97 13.34 12.71 -13.47
C SER A 97 13.78 12.55 -12.00
N PRO A 98 15.00 12.05 -11.73
CA PRO A 98 15.59 12.11 -10.39
C PRO A 98 15.61 13.52 -9.79
N SER A 99 15.87 14.55 -10.60
CA SER A 99 15.86 15.97 -10.21
C SER A 99 14.47 16.42 -9.77
N SER A 100 13.44 16.17 -10.59
CA SER A 100 12.05 16.52 -10.28
C SER A 100 11.55 15.85 -8.99
N ARG A 101 11.91 14.58 -8.75
CA ARG A 101 11.55 13.87 -7.51
C ARG A 101 12.20 14.50 -6.28
N LEU A 102 13.47 14.89 -6.40
CA LEU A 102 14.20 15.57 -5.32
C LEU A 102 13.59 16.94 -5.01
N GLN A 103 13.24 17.70 -6.05
CA GLN A 103 12.57 18.99 -5.90
C GLN A 103 11.19 18.83 -5.26
N ALA A 104 10.35 17.91 -5.77
CA ALA A 104 9.04 17.61 -5.19
C ALA A 104 9.15 17.20 -3.72
N ARG A 105 10.19 16.43 -3.36
CA ARG A 105 10.46 16.08 -1.96
C ARG A 105 10.82 17.30 -1.13
N GLY A 106 11.73 18.15 -1.62
CA GLY A 106 12.12 19.38 -0.94
C GLY A 106 10.93 20.33 -0.72
N VAL A 107 10.04 20.47 -1.71
CA VAL A 107 8.82 21.27 -1.57
C VAL A 107 7.87 20.65 -0.55
N LEU A 108 7.67 19.33 -0.58
CA LEU A 108 6.82 18.65 0.41
C LEU A 108 7.37 18.83 1.84
N ASP A 109 8.68 18.71 2.04
CA ASP A 109 9.30 18.90 3.36
C ASP A 109 9.12 20.35 3.87
N ARG A 110 9.14 21.36 2.98
CA ARG A 110 8.79 22.75 3.33
C ARG A 110 7.32 22.91 3.68
N VAL A 111 6.40 22.29 2.94
CA VAL A 111 4.95 22.29 3.27
C VAL A 111 4.71 21.67 4.63
N ILE A 112 5.35 20.53 4.93
CA ILE A 112 5.28 19.84 6.22
C ILE A 112 5.76 20.77 7.35
N ALA A 113 6.92 21.41 7.17
CA ALA A 113 7.47 22.35 8.16
C ALA A 113 6.57 23.58 8.36
N ALA A 114 6.03 24.15 7.28
CA ALA A 114 5.11 25.29 7.33
C ALA A 114 3.80 24.96 8.07
N CYS A 115 3.33 23.72 8.00
CA CYS A 115 2.14 23.26 8.74
C CYS A 115 2.42 22.94 10.22
N GLY A 116 3.68 23.04 10.67
CA GLY A 116 4.10 22.66 12.02
C GLY A 116 4.20 21.15 12.24
N CYS A 117 4.22 20.36 11.16
CA CYS A 117 4.31 18.90 11.22
C CYS A 117 5.78 18.45 11.14
N SER A 118 6.11 17.33 11.77
CA SER A 118 7.45 16.71 11.71
C SER A 118 7.56 15.63 10.62
N SER A 119 6.42 15.14 10.14
CA SER A 119 6.37 14.07 9.16
C SER A 119 5.18 14.19 8.22
N THR A 120 5.26 13.50 7.08
CA THR A 120 4.13 13.35 6.14
C THR A 120 2.92 12.70 6.80
N LEU A 121 3.14 11.74 7.70
CA LEU A 121 2.08 11.05 8.42
C LEU A 121 1.30 12.01 9.32
N GLU A 122 2.03 12.87 10.04
CA GLU A 122 1.45 13.89 10.91
C GLU A 122 0.70 14.97 10.12
N LEU A 123 1.18 15.35 8.94
CA LEU A 123 0.43 16.24 8.04
C LEU A 123 -0.90 15.59 7.58
N LEU A 124 -0.86 14.32 7.22
CA LEU A 124 -2.02 13.60 6.71
C LEU A 124 -3.08 13.34 7.80
N ILE A 125 -2.68 12.79 8.95
CA ILE A 125 -3.60 12.31 9.99
C ILE A 125 -3.79 13.33 11.11
N GLY A 126 -2.83 14.24 11.31
CA GLY A 126 -2.71 15.04 12.53
C GLY A 126 -1.93 14.32 13.62
N ARG A 127 -1.71 14.98 14.75
CA ARG A 127 -1.19 14.33 15.96
C ARG A 127 -2.35 13.63 16.68
N PRO A 128 -2.14 12.42 17.22
CA PRO A 128 -3.07 11.87 18.18
C PRO A 128 -3.16 12.85 19.35
N GLU A 129 -4.36 13.30 19.69
CA GLU A 129 -4.57 14.10 20.88
C GLU A 129 -4.06 13.29 22.08
N SER A 130 -3.05 13.79 22.80
CA SER A 130 -2.72 13.19 24.09
C SER A 130 -3.97 13.33 24.95
N HIS A 131 -4.46 12.21 25.46
CA HIS A 131 -5.56 12.20 26.43
C HIS A 131 -5.04 12.78 27.77
N ASP A 132 -4.65 14.04 27.80
CA ASP A 132 -4.46 14.83 29.02
C ASP A 132 -5.82 15.43 29.37
N THR A 133 -6.78 14.55 29.63
CA THR A 133 -7.98 14.89 30.40
C THR A 133 -7.75 14.35 31.80
N PRO A 134 -7.88 15.16 32.87
CA PRO A 134 -7.82 14.63 34.21
C PRO A 134 -8.92 13.58 34.33
N HIS A 135 -8.52 12.33 34.57
CA HIS A 135 -9.43 11.25 34.90
C HIS A 135 -10.20 11.64 36.17
N ASP A 136 -11.40 12.15 36.02
CA ASP A 136 -12.44 11.97 37.02
C ASP A 136 -12.74 10.47 37.08
N SER A 137 -12.15 9.85 38.09
CA SER A 137 -12.51 8.53 38.58
C SER A 137 -14.02 8.47 38.79
N HIS A 138 -14.73 7.69 37.99
CA HIS A 138 -15.81 6.76 38.40
C HIS A 138 -16.58 6.29 37.16
N MET A 139 -16.08 5.25 36.48
CA MET A 139 -16.94 4.32 35.76
C MET A 139 -16.16 3.03 35.46
N THR A 140 -16.18 2.10 36.41
CA THR A 140 -15.79 0.71 36.17
C THR A 140 -16.79 0.08 35.20
N SER A 141 -16.30 -0.29 34.02
CA SER A 141 -17.02 -1.06 33.00
C SER A 141 -17.39 -2.46 33.52
N PRO A 142 -18.59 -3.02 33.24
CA PRO A 142 -19.07 -4.24 33.89
C PRO A 142 -18.52 -5.57 33.32
N TYR A 143 -17.59 -5.53 32.36
CA TYR A 143 -17.31 -6.69 31.49
C TYR A 143 -16.06 -7.53 31.83
N VAL A 144 -15.58 -7.47 33.08
CA VAL A 144 -14.50 -8.34 33.56
C VAL A 144 -14.91 -8.98 34.90
N SER A 145 -15.78 -9.99 34.85
CA SER A 145 -16.08 -10.83 36.04
C SER A 145 -16.51 -12.26 35.71
N MET A 146 -16.03 -12.84 34.60
CA MET A 146 -16.24 -14.28 34.33
C MET A 146 -15.00 -14.94 33.75
N ALA A 147 -13.90 -14.97 34.52
CA ALA A 147 -12.81 -15.92 34.31
C ALA A 147 -11.91 -15.96 35.55
N THR A 148 -12.39 -16.55 36.65
CA THR A 148 -11.55 -17.16 37.70
C THR A 148 -12.47 -17.82 38.72
N LYS A 149 -12.84 -19.08 38.47
CA LYS A 149 -13.28 -20.01 39.51
C LYS A 149 -12.97 -21.44 39.07
N ALA A 150 -11.75 -21.86 39.38
CA ALA A 150 -11.33 -23.25 39.44
C ALA A 150 -10.05 -23.33 40.30
N GLU A 151 -10.20 -23.01 41.58
CA GLU A 151 -9.53 -23.69 42.70
C GLU A 151 -9.92 -25.18 42.64
N GLU A 152 -9.17 -26.20 43.03
CA GLU A 152 -7.90 -26.37 43.72
C GLU A 152 -7.71 -27.90 43.78
N THR A 153 -6.49 -28.43 43.60
CA THR A 153 -5.96 -29.58 44.39
C THR A 153 -4.60 -29.99 43.83
N ALA A 154 -3.54 -29.77 44.61
CA ALA A 154 -2.54 -30.78 45.01
C ALA A 154 -1.21 -30.11 45.39
N GLU A 155 -0.89 -30.23 46.68
CA GLU A 155 0.36 -29.85 47.33
C GLU A 155 1.57 -30.64 46.77
N SER A 156 2.76 -30.02 46.69
CA SER A 156 3.81 -30.23 47.70
C SER A 156 5.21 -29.70 47.30
N ARG A 157 5.82 -29.01 48.28
CA ARG A 157 7.25 -29.03 48.69
C ARG A 157 8.38 -28.59 47.75
N GLY A 158 9.10 -27.55 48.20
CA GLY A 158 10.56 -27.38 48.00
C GLY A 158 11.04 -25.92 47.84
N PRO A 159 11.91 -25.39 48.74
CA PRO A 159 12.25 -23.96 48.79
C PRO A 159 13.61 -23.59 48.14
N ASN A 160 13.82 -22.28 47.99
CA ASN A 160 15.07 -21.53 47.74
C ASN A 160 15.47 -21.28 46.27
N SER A 161 15.47 -20.02 45.83
CA SER A 161 16.66 -19.17 45.96
C SER A 161 16.39 -17.74 45.49
N ILE A 162 16.87 -16.82 46.31
CA ILE A 162 16.97 -15.39 46.12
C ILE A 162 18.05 -15.10 45.06
N ALA A 163 17.78 -14.15 44.16
CA ALA A 163 18.81 -13.35 43.51
C ALA A 163 18.17 -12.02 43.03
N SER A 164 18.24 -11.03 43.91
CA SER A 164 18.12 -9.61 43.61
C SER A 164 19.31 -9.17 42.76
N ILE A 165 19.06 -8.41 41.69
CA ILE A 165 20.05 -7.47 41.12
C ILE A 165 19.29 -6.20 40.67
N ASP A 166 19.28 -5.24 41.58
CA ASP A 166 19.52 -3.80 41.43
C ASP A 166 19.15 -3.12 40.09
N ASN A 167 17.98 -2.48 40.13
CA ASN A 167 17.67 -1.26 39.39
C ASN A 167 18.27 -0.06 40.13
N GLU A 168 19.34 0.56 39.62
CA GLU A 168 19.64 1.97 39.91
C GLU A 168 20.70 2.57 38.96
N ALA A 169 20.23 3.36 37.99
CA ALA A 169 20.92 4.51 37.39
C ALA A 169 19.84 5.30 36.61
N VAL A 170 19.14 6.25 37.25
CA VAL A 170 19.47 7.69 37.23
C VAL A 170 19.67 8.16 35.77
N GLY A 171 18.73 8.84 35.10
CA GLY A 171 17.97 10.01 35.56
C GLY A 171 18.64 11.27 34.99
N ARG A 172 17.88 12.04 34.19
CA ARG A 172 18.24 13.18 33.30
C ARG A 172 18.43 12.69 31.86
N GLU A 173 17.58 13.01 30.89
CA GLU A 173 16.97 14.31 30.58
C GLU A 173 15.53 14.14 30.04
N ARG A 174 14.55 14.73 30.73
CA ARG A 174 13.25 15.10 30.17
C ARG A 174 12.90 16.45 30.75
N GLU A 175 12.96 17.50 29.94
CA GLU A 175 12.21 18.76 30.15
C GLU A 175 12.42 19.72 28.95
N LYS A 176 11.95 19.35 27.74
CA LYS A 176 11.88 20.30 26.59
C LYS A 176 10.73 20.09 25.59
N ASP A 177 9.69 19.32 25.89
CA ASP A 177 8.61 19.06 24.91
C ASP A 177 7.28 19.81 25.15
N GLY A 178 7.13 20.56 26.25
CA GLY A 178 5.87 21.25 26.58
C GLY A 178 5.50 22.48 25.74
N GLY A 179 6.20 22.77 24.64
CA GLY A 179 6.04 24.01 23.85
C GLY A 179 5.63 23.85 22.39
N ARG A 180 5.59 22.64 21.83
CA ARG A 180 5.31 22.42 20.39
C ARG A 180 3.85 22.15 20.04
N ASP A 181 2.99 21.89 21.01
CA ASP A 181 1.62 21.43 20.74
C ASP A 181 0.66 22.56 20.32
N ASN A 182 1.06 23.82 20.52
CA ASN A 182 0.23 24.97 20.14
C ASN A 182 0.41 25.45 18.69
N ASN A 183 1.38 24.94 17.92
CA ASN A 183 1.71 25.49 16.60
C ASN A 183 1.29 24.63 15.39
N MET A 184 0.57 23.52 15.60
CA MET A 184 0.14 22.69 14.47
C MET A 184 -1.16 23.26 13.86
N VAL A 185 -1.09 23.62 12.58
CA VAL A 185 -2.20 24.32 11.91
C VAL A 185 -3.40 23.40 11.67
N PHE A 186 -3.14 22.12 11.37
CA PHE A 186 -4.17 21.13 11.07
C PHE A 186 -4.19 19.99 12.10
N ARG A 187 -4.81 20.24 13.27
CA ARG A 187 -4.90 19.23 14.36
C ARG A 187 -5.46 17.87 13.94
N GLY A 188 -6.47 17.85 13.08
CA GLY A 188 -7.10 16.62 12.53
C GLY A 188 -6.57 16.18 11.16
N GLY A 189 -5.41 16.70 10.73
CA GLY A 189 -4.78 16.38 9.46
C GLY A 189 -5.55 16.82 8.21
N VAL A 190 -4.95 16.56 7.05
CA VAL A 190 -5.51 16.89 5.73
C VAL A 190 -6.12 15.70 4.98
N ILE A 191 -6.00 14.47 5.49
CA ILE A 191 -6.39 13.25 4.79
C ILE A 191 -7.85 13.23 4.34
N LYS A 192 -8.81 13.65 5.18
CA LYS A 192 -10.24 13.64 4.80
C LYS A 192 -10.49 14.58 3.63
N SER A 193 -9.92 15.79 3.67
CA SER A 193 -10.02 16.78 2.60
C SER A 193 -9.32 16.30 1.32
N LEU A 194 -8.14 15.68 1.46
CA LEU A 194 -7.40 15.09 0.36
C LEU A 194 -8.17 13.93 -0.29
N LEU A 195 -8.80 13.06 0.49
CA LEU A 195 -9.63 11.96 -0.01
C LEU A 195 -10.91 12.45 -0.70
N LEU A 196 -11.51 13.53 -0.22
CA LEU A 196 -12.64 14.18 -0.90
C LEU A 196 -12.20 14.76 -2.25
N LEU A 197 -11.05 15.42 -2.31
CA LEU A 197 -10.46 15.93 -3.54
C LEU A 197 -10.08 14.81 -4.52
N LEU A 198 -9.51 13.71 -4.02
CA LEU A 198 -9.20 12.53 -4.84
C LEU A 198 -10.48 11.89 -5.37
N ARG A 199 -11.56 11.85 -4.59
CA ARG A 199 -12.85 11.29 -5.02
C ARG A 199 -13.52 12.12 -6.12
N SER A 200 -13.45 13.45 -6.05
CA SER A 200 -13.99 14.32 -7.11
C SER A 200 -13.19 14.24 -8.41
N ARG A 201 -11.92 13.85 -8.32
CA ARG A 201 -10.99 13.70 -9.45
C ARG A 201 -10.97 12.30 -10.05
N LEU A 202 -11.18 11.27 -9.23
CA LEU A 202 -11.27 9.86 -9.61
C LEU A 202 -12.73 9.44 -9.83
N THR A 203 -13.47 10.18 -10.65
CA THR A 203 -14.80 9.73 -11.11
C THR A 203 -14.66 8.79 -12.31
N ALA A 204 -15.69 7.98 -12.57
CA ALA A 204 -15.71 7.00 -13.66
C ALA A 204 -15.37 7.60 -15.04
N GLU A 205 -15.68 8.88 -15.25
CA GLU A 205 -15.48 9.59 -16.52
C GLU A 205 -14.13 10.30 -16.62
N SER A 206 -13.57 10.75 -15.49
CA SER A 206 -12.37 11.61 -15.45
C SER A 206 -11.09 10.86 -15.10
N TRP A 207 -11.19 9.71 -14.44
CA TRP A 207 -10.01 9.07 -13.82
C TRP A 207 -8.93 8.70 -14.83
N LYS A 208 -9.29 8.30 -16.06
CA LYS A 208 -8.32 7.96 -17.12
C LYS A 208 -7.45 9.15 -17.50
N LYS A 209 -8.04 10.35 -17.58
CA LYS A 209 -7.39 11.59 -17.99
C LYS A 209 -6.49 12.19 -16.91
N GLN A 210 -6.48 11.66 -15.68
CA GLN A 210 -5.73 12.24 -14.57
C GLN A 210 -4.72 11.24 -14.00
N PRO A 211 -3.55 11.04 -14.64
CA PRO A 211 -2.52 10.13 -14.13
C PRO A 211 -1.99 10.55 -12.75
N THR A 212 -1.94 11.87 -12.49
CA THR A 212 -1.53 12.46 -11.20
C THR A 212 -2.38 11.94 -10.05
N ALA A 213 -3.71 11.90 -10.21
CA ALA A 213 -4.63 11.48 -9.16
C ALA A 213 -4.46 10.00 -8.80
N LYS A 214 -4.19 9.12 -9.78
CA LYS A 214 -3.95 7.68 -9.56
C LYS A 214 -2.70 7.47 -8.69
N HIS A 215 -1.64 8.19 -9.00
CA HIS A 215 -0.37 8.10 -8.28
C HIS A 215 -0.42 8.73 -6.90
N ALA A 216 -1.11 9.86 -6.78
CA ALA A 216 -1.39 10.50 -5.50
C ALA A 216 -2.19 9.58 -4.57
N LEU A 217 -3.20 8.86 -5.10
CA LEU A 217 -3.97 7.88 -4.33
C LEU A 217 -3.06 6.79 -3.75
N ILE A 218 -2.24 6.15 -4.59
CA ILE A 218 -1.34 5.06 -4.18
C ILE A 218 -0.26 5.56 -3.22
N TRP A 219 0.31 6.74 -3.49
CA TRP A 219 1.28 7.34 -2.59
C TRP A 219 0.68 7.64 -1.22
N THR A 220 -0.53 8.21 -1.18
CA THR A 220 -1.25 8.52 0.06
C THR A 220 -1.55 7.25 0.84
N LEU A 221 -2.05 6.21 0.16
CA LEU A 221 -2.29 4.89 0.76
C LEU A 221 -1.01 4.30 1.38
N ARG A 222 0.14 4.42 0.69
CA ARG A 222 1.43 3.92 1.19
C ARG A 222 1.94 4.64 2.44
N GLN A 223 1.51 5.87 2.69
CA GLN A 223 1.85 6.57 3.93
C GLN A 223 1.08 6.03 5.13
N LEU A 224 -0.07 5.39 4.91
CA LEU A 224 -0.95 4.92 5.97
C LEU A 224 -0.65 3.47 6.34
N LYS A 225 -0.53 3.24 7.64
CA LYS A 225 -0.39 1.91 8.25
C LYS A 225 -1.44 1.73 9.34
N HIS A 226 -1.60 0.51 9.83
CA HIS A 226 -2.40 0.25 11.03
C HIS A 226 -1.89 1.10 12.22
N PRO A 227 -2.76 1.75 13.02
CA PRO A 227 -4.24 1.70 13.03
C PRO A 227 -4.96 2.77 12.18
N HIS A 228 -4.23 3.68 11.54
CA HIS A 228 -4.82 4.84 10.86
C HIS A 228 -5.44 4.54 9.48
N LEU A 229 -5.15 3.36 8.91
CA LEU A 229 -5.72 2.95 7.63
C LEU A 229 -7.19 2.53 7.75
N SER A 230 -7.56 1.83 8.81
CA SER A 230 -8.89 1.22 9.01
C SER A 230 -10.07 2.18 8.77
N PRO A 231 -10.08 3.41 9.30
CA PRO A 231 -11.19 4.36 9.09
C PRO A 231 -11.36 4.80 7.62
N HIS A 232 -10.31 4.67 6.80
CA HIS A 232 -10.26 5.18 5.44
C HIS A 232 -10.37 4.09 4.36
N ILE A 233 -10.47 2.81 4.74
CA ILE A 233 -10.53 1.69 3.78
C ILE A 233 -11.70 1.86 2.80
N ASN A 234 -12.86 2.29 3.27
CA ASN A 234 -14.04 2.50 2.42
C ASN A 234 -13.83 3.62 1.38
N SER A 235 -12.87 4.52 1.60
CA SER A 235 -12.51 5.58 0.64
C SER A 235 -11.47 5.10 -0.38
N PHE A 236 -10.57 4.18 0.01
CA PHE A 236 -9.52 3.66 -0.87
C PHE A 236 -9.96 2.44 -1.70
N LEU A 237 -10.82 1.58 -1.15
CA LEU A 237 -11.17 0.32 -1.80
C LEU A 237 -11.88 0.54 -3.15
N PRO A 238 -12.92 1.39 -3.28
CA PRO A 238 -13.58 1.60 -4.57
C PRO A 238 -12.64 2.07 -5.71
N PRO A 239 -11.79 3.11 -5.54
CA PRO A 239 -10.89 3.51 -6.61
C PRO A 239 -9.79 2.47 -6.90
N LEU A 240 -9.34 1.69 -5.91
CA LEU A 240 -8.41 0.58 -6.17
C LEU A 240 -9.05 -0.53 -7.02
N LEU A 241 -10.30 -0.89 -6.74
CA LEU A 241 -11.03 -1.88 -7.54
C LEU A 241 -11.30 -1.38 -8.95
N MET A 242 -11.62 -0.10 -9.12
CA MET A 242 -11.75 0.54 -10.43
C MET A 242 -10.45 0.47 -11.25
N LEU A 243 -9.29 0.66 -10.62
CA LEU A 243 -7.99 0.52 -11.31
C LEU A 243 -7.70 -0.92 -11.74
N VAL A 244 -8.13 -1.90 -10.95
CA VAL A 244 -7.95 -3.33 -11.24
C VAL A 244 -8.87 -3.81 -12.37
N ASP A 245 -10.07 -3.25 -12.46
CA ASP A 245 -11.06 -3.61 -13.49
C ASP A 245 -10.66 -3.13 -14.89
N ASP A 246 -9.84 -2.07 -14.99
CA ASP A 246 -9.45 -1.52 -16.28
C ASP A 246 -8.66 -2.51 -17.15
N HIS A 247 -8.83 -2.41 -18.47
CA HIS A 247 -8.18 -3.25 -19.45
C HIS A 247 -6.66 -3.04 -19.54
N GLU A 248 -6.14 -1.87 -19.18
CA GLU A 248 -4.72 -1.55 -19.32
C GLU A 248 -3.88 -2.18 -18.19
N SER A 249 -2.84 -2.90 -18.58
CA SER A 249 -1.93 -3.64 -17.68
C SER A 249 -1.27 -2.74 -16.63
N TYR A 250 -0.92 -1.52 -17.00
CA TYR A 250 -0.35 -0.52 -16.12
C TYR A 250 -1.28 -0.18 -14.94
N HIS A 251 -2.57 0.01 -15.20
CA HIS A 251 -3.54 0.31 -14.14
C HIS A 251 -3.80 -0.90 -13.24
N LYS A 252 -3.86 -2.10 -13.82
CA LYS A 252 -4.00 -3.35 -13.06
C LYS A 252 -2.87 -3.55 -12.07
N THR A 253 -1.62 -3.40 -12.52
CA THR A 253 -0.43 -3.56 -11.65
C THR A 253 -0.38 -2.48 -10.56
N LEU A 254 -0.76 -1.24 -10.88
CA LEU A 254 -0.86 -0.15 -9.91
C LEU A 254 -1.93 -0.43 -8.83
N GLY A 255 -3.13 -0.86 -9.26
CA GLY A 255 -4.23 -1.24 -8.37
C GLY A 255 -3.86 -2.43 -7.48
N LEU A 256 -3.25 -3.47 -8.04
CA LEU A 256 -2.77 -4.65 -7.30
C LEU A 256 -1.68 -4.27 -6.28
N SER A 257 -0.77 -3.38 -6.62
CA SER A 257 0.23 -2.86 -5.66
C SER A 257 -0.45 -2.13 -4.49
N GLY A 258 -1.48 -1.33 -4.77
CA GLY A 258 -2.27 -0.66 -3.74
C GLY A 258 -3.03 -1.64 -2.85
N LEU A 259 -3.71 -2.62 -3.44
CA LEU A 259 -4.41 -3.69 -2.70
C LEU A 259 -3.45 -4.49 -1.83
N THR A 260 -2.26 -4.80 -2.34
CA THR A 260 -1.23 -5.53 -1.59
C THR A 260 -0.85 -4.77 -0.31
N HIS A 261 -0.63 -3.46 -0.43
CA HIS A 261 -0.34 -2.60 0.72
C HIS A 261 -1.51 -2.52 1.69
N LEU A 262 -2.74 -2.39 1.18
CA LEU A 262 -3.95 -2.32 2.00
C LEU A 262 -4.14 -3.59 2.84
N ILE A 263 -4.02 -4.76 2.22
CA ILE A 263 -4.17 -6.05 2.88
C ILE A 263 -3.07 -6.25 3.94
N SER A 264 -1.83 -5.89 3.61
CA SER A 264 -0.69 -6.04 4.53
C SER A 264 -0.73 -5.10 5.73
N ASN A 265 -1.49 -4.00 5.67
CA ASN A 265 -1.53 -2.95 6.70
C ASN A 265 -2.90 -2.80 7.37
N THR A 266 -3.81 -3.76 7.17
CA THR A 266 -5.13 -3.82 7.82
C THR A 266 -5.21 -5.07 8.68
N ASP A 267 -6.00 -5.01 9.75
CA ASP A 267 -6.29 -6.20 10.54
C ASP A 267 -7.04 -7.26 9.70
N PRO A 268 -6.55 -8.52 9.66
CA PRO A 268 -7.20 -9.61 8.90
C PRO A 268 -8.64 -9.89 9.34
N THR A 269 -8.95 -9.68 10.63
CA THR A 269 -10.30 -9.87 11.18
C THR A 269 -11.24 -8.81 10.65
N GLU A 270 -10.79 -7.55 10.60
CA GLU A 270 -11.55 -6.45 10.00
C GLU A 270 -11.88 -6.74 8.53
N LEU A 271 -10.89 -7.18 7.73
CA LEU A 271 -11.09 -7.50 6.31
C LEU A 271 -12.10 -8.62 6.10
N ARG A 272 -12.13 -9.61 7.01
CA ARG A 272 -13.07 -10.73 6.96
C ARG A 272 -14.47 -10.35 7.41
N TRP A 273 -14.60 -9.66 8.55
CA TRP A 273 -15.90 -9.36 9.15
C TRP A 273 -16.75 -8.45 8.26
N TYR A 274 -16.12 -7.51 7.56
CA TYR A 274 -16.82 -6.63 6.62
C TYR A 274 -16.90 -7.20 5.19
N GLY A 275 -16.54 -8.47 4.96
CA GLY A 275 -16.58 -9.11 3.64
C GLY A 275 -15.65 -8.49 2.59
N ARG A 276 -14.73 -7.62 2.99
CA ARG A 276 -13.84 -6.89 2.07
C ARG A 276 -12.83 -7.84 1.42
N ALA A 277 -12.37 -8.85 2.15
CA ALA A 277 -11.47 -9.86 1.62
C ALA A 277 -12.10 -10.66 0.46
N ASP A 278 -13.38 -11.01 0.57
CA ASP A 278 -14.13 -11.69 -0.49
C ASP A 278 -14.31 -10.79 -1.72
N VAL A 279 -14.70 -9.52 -1.52
CA VAL A 279 -14.85 -8.55 -2.62
C VAL A 279 -13.54 -8.37 -3.39
N ILE A 280 -12.41 -8.25 -2.68
CA ILE A 280 -11.10 -8.14 -3.33
C ILE A 280 -10.78 -9.42 -4.11
N TYR A 281 -11.04 -10.59 -3.54
CA TYR A 281 -10.77 -11.87 -4.20
C TYR A 281 -11.58 -12.03 -5.49
N GLU A 282 -12.88 -11.77 -5.46
CA GLU A 282 -13.73 -11.88 -6.65
C GLU A 282 -13.30 -10.90 -7.74
N ALA A 283 -12.87 -9.69 -7.37
CA ALA A 283 -12.37 -8.70 -8.33
C ALA A 283 -11.06 -9.15 -9.01
N ILE A 284 -10.16 -9.82 -8.28
CA ILE A 284 -8.86 -10.23 -8.83
C ILE A 284 -8.85 -11.63 -9.46
N LYS A 285 -9.87 -12.45 -9.18
CA LYS A 285 -9.94 -13.85 -9.64
C LYS A 285 -9.89 -13.97 -11.17
N SER A 286 -10.55 -13.06 -11.89
CA SER A 286 -10.56 -13.04 -13.36
C SER A 286 -9.16 -12.88 -13.97
N MET A 287 -8.23 -12.23 -13.25
CA MET A 287 -6.86 -12.00 -13.73
C MET A 287 -5.97 -13.25 -13.67
N LEU A 288 -6.38 -14.33 -13.00
CA LEU A 288 -5.65 -15.60 -12.96
C LEU A 288 -5.43 -16.25 -14.34
N TYR A 289 -6.21 -15.81 -15.34
CA TYR A 289 -6.14 -16.31 -16.71
C TYR A 289 -5.40 -15.35 -17.66
N MET A 290 -4.94 -14.19 -17.18
CA MET A 290 -4.20 -13.22 -17.98
C MET A 290 -2.77 -13.69 -18.24
N ARG A 291 -2.25 -13.44 -19.45
CA ARG A 291 -0.94 -13.92 -19.91
C ARG A 291 0.09 -12.80 -20.00
N GLU A 292 0.22 -12.03 -18.93
CA GLU A 292 1.15 -10.90 -18.84
C GLU A 292 2.06 -11.03 -17.62
N GLU A 293 3.37 -10.95 -17.82
CA GLU A 293 4.36 -11.18 -16.77
C GLU A 293 4.23 -10.21 -15.59
N ALA A 294 4.04 -8.92 -15.87
CA ALA A 294 3.90 -7.89 -14.85
C ALA A 294 2.65 -8.10 -13.97
N ILE A 295 1.54 -8.56 -14.58
CA ILE A 295 0.31 -8.89 -13.87
C ILE A 295 0.51 -10.15 -13.03
N ILE A 296 1.12 -11.21 -13.58
CA ILE A 296 1.40 -12.46 -12.85
C ILE A 296 2.14 -12.16 -11.56
N HIS A 297 3.21 -11.35 -11.62
CA HIS A 297 3.98 -11.01 -10.44
C HIS A 297 3.16 -10.23 -9.40
N SER A 298 2.43 -9.21 -9.85
CA SER A 298 1.62 -8.37 -8.96
C SER A 298 0.44 -9.13 -8.35
N LEU A 299 -0.20 -10.00 -9.14
CA LEU A 299 -1.36 -10.79 -8.77
C LEU A 299 -1.02 -11.86 -7.76
N HIS A 300 0.00 -12.70 -8.03
CA HIS A 300 0.36 -13.77 -7.10
C HIS A 300 0.93 -13.23 -5.80
N SER A 301 1.66 -12.10 -5.84
CA SER A 301 2.12 -11.43 -4.61
C SER A 301 0.93 -10.96 -3.75
N CYS A 302 -0.14 -10.46 -4.37
CA CYS A 302 -1.37 -10.07 -3.68
C CYS A 302 -2.16 -11.28 -3.16
N LEU A 303 -2.28 -12.35 -3.95
CA LEU A 303 -3.01 -13.57 -3.54
C LEU A 303 -2.36 -14.30 -2.36
N ILE A 304 -1.02 -14.35 -2.32
CA ILE A 304 -0.28 -15.00 -1.23
C ILE A 304 -0.63 -14.39 0.13
N ILE A 305 -0.85 -13.08 0.19
CA ILE A 305 -1.24 -12.39 1.43
C ILE A 305 -2.75 -12.41 1.67
N LEU A 306 -3.57 -12.43 0.61
CA LEU A 306 -5.03 -12.38 0.70
C LEU A 306 -5.64 -13.72 1.11
N LEU A 307 -5.15 -14.83 0.56
CA LEU A 307 -5.70 -16.16 0.78
C LEU A 307 -5.71 -16.58 2.27
N PRO A 308 -4.63 -16.38 3.06
CA PRO A 308 -4.67 -16.60 4.50
C PRO A 308 -5.74 -15.75 5.22
N VAL A 309 -5.94 -14.51 4.77
CA VAL A 309 -6.92 -13.56 5.34
C VAL A 309 -8.36 -14.00 5.06
N ILE A 310 -8.60 -14.73 3.99
CA ILE A 310 -9.92 -15.30 3.67
C ILE A 310 -10.17 -16.58 4.44
N GLU A 311 -9.21 -17.51 4.41
CA GLU A 311 -9.38 -18.85 4.97
C GLU A 311 -9.30 -18.83 6.50
N GLY A 312 -8.37 -18.06 7.04
CA GLY A 312 -8.24 -17.80 8.48
C GLY A 312 -7.31 -18.71 9.20
N PRO A 313 -7.23 -18.56 10.53
CA PRO A 313 -6.37 -19.41 11.32
C PRO A 313 -6.77 -20.87 11.04
N PRO A 314 -5.80 -21.74 10.72
CA PRO A 314 -6.09 -23.13 10.46
C PRO A 314 -6.80 -23.68 11.70
N THR A 315 -8.06 -24.05 11.51
CA THR A 315 -8.87 -24.55 12.62
C THR A 315 -8.15 -25.78 13.17
N THR A 316 -7.85 -25.78 14.47
CA THR A 316 -6.99 -26.75 15.19
C THR A 316 -7.50 -28.19 15.12
N THR A 317 -8.62 -28.42 14.44
CA THR A 317 -9.16 -29.73 14.13
C THR A 317 -8.32 -30.38 13.03
N VAL A 318 -7.55 -31.39 13.42
CA VAL A 318 -6.75 -32.34 12.60
C VAL A 318 -7.58 -33.08 11.51
N THR A 319 -8.83 -32.70 11.31
CA THR A 319 -9.67 -33.18 10.22
C THR A 319 -9.26 -32.49 8.92
N MET A 320 -8.74 -33.29 7.98
CA MET A 320 -8.54 -32.91 6.59
C MET A 320 -9.75 -32.11 6.09
N PRO A 321 -9.57 -30.89 5.54
CA PRO A 321 -10.66 -30.11 4.95
C PRO A 321 -11.30 -30.97 3.86
N THR A 322 -12.53 -31.41 4.08
CA THR A 322 -13.24 -32.29 3.15
C THR A 322 -13.55 -31.61 1.82
N LYS A 323 -13.45 -30.28 1.77
CA LYS A 323 -13.63 -29.47 0.56
C LYS A 323 -12.32 -28.77 0.18
N PRO A 324 -12.03 -28.61 -1.13
CA PRO A 324 -10.91 -27.82 -1.60
C PRO A 324 -11.06 -26.37 -1.16
N THR A 325 -9.98 -25.76 -0.67
CA THR A 325 -9.97 -24.35 -0.26
C THR A 325 -9.80 -23.43 -1.48
N ARG A 326 -9.92 -22.10 -1.30
CA ARG A 326 -9.68 -21.17 -2.41
C ARG A 326 -8.21 -21.16 -2.82
N THR A 327 -7.33 -21.40 -1.85
CA THR A 327 -5.89 -21.64 -2.10
C THR A 327 -5.69 -22.86 -2.99
N ASP A 328 -6.40 -23.98 -2.74
CA ASP A 328 -6.34 -25.16 -3.62
C ASP A 328 -6.77 -24.84 -5.07
N GLU A 329 -7.83 -24.03 -5.24
CA GLU A 329 -8.32 -23.62 -6.56
C GLU A 329 -7.27 -22.78 -7.32
N VAL A 330 -6.73 -21.74 -6.66
CA VAL A 330 -5.70 -20.85 -7.25
C VAL A 330 -4.45 -21.64 -7.61
N PHE A 331 -4.01 -22.54 -6.73
CA PHE A 331 -2.83 -23.36 -6.96
C PHE A 331 -3.02 -24.34 -8.12
N ARG A 332 -4.20 -24.95 -8.26
CA ARG A 332 -4.52 -25.79 -9.41
C ARG A 332 -4.48 -24.98 -10.72
N ILE A 333 -5.00 -23.75 -10.72
CA ILE A 333 -4.95 -22.86 -11.89
C ILE A 333 -3.49 -22.51 -12.22
N LEU A 334 -2.67 -22.17 -11.21
CA LEU A 334 -1.25 -21.91 -11.39
C LEU A 334 -0.53 -23.08 -12.08
N LEU A 335 -0.78 -24.31 -11.62
CA LEU A 335 -0.15 -25.51 -12.20
C LEU A 335 -0.59 -25.77 -13.64
N ASN A 336 -1.88 -25.60 -13.92
CA ASN A 336 -2.39 -25.72 -15.27
C ASN A 336 -1.77 -24.65 -16.19
N ASN A 337 -1.62 -23.42 -15.71
CA ASN A 337 -0.96 -22.36 -16.47
C ASN A 337 0.52 -22.70 -16.73
N ILE A 338 1.25 -23.28 -15.78
CA ILE A 338 2.64 -23.72 -15.98
C ILE A 338 2.75 -24.80 -17.07
N ASP A 339 1.83 -25.77 -17.06
CA ASP A 339 1.83 -26.89 -18.01
C ASP A 339 1.50 -26.43 -19.44
N MET A 340 0.49 -25.56 -19.57
CA MET A 340 -0.02 -25.08 -20.86
C MET A 340 0.80 -23.94 -21.48
N GLU A 341 1.59 -23.20 -20.69
CA GLU A 341 2.29 -22.00 -21.16
C GLU A 341 3.55 -22.35 -21.94
N SER A 342 3.64 -21.93 -23.21
CA SER A 342 4.79 -22.20 -24.08
C SER A 342 5.91 -21.17 -23.94
N LYS A 343 5.59 -19.93 -23.51
CA LYS A 343 6.59 -18.88 -23.34
C LYS A 343 7.42 -19.12 -22.07
N ILE A 344 8.73 -19.24 -22.23
CA ILE A 344 9.66 -19.53 -21.12
C ILE A 344 9.62 -18.44 -20.04
N THR A 345 9.45 -17.17 -20.42
CA THR A 345 9.38 -16.03 -19.48
C THR A 345 8.18 -16.16 -18.53
N LEU A 346 6.98 -16.36 -19.09
CA LEU A 346 5.76 -16.57 -18.32
C LEU A 346 5.84 -17.83 -17.45
N ARG A 347 6.36 -18.94 -18.01
CA ARG A 347 6.55 -20.19 -17.26
C ARG A 347 7.49 -19.99 -16.06
N LYS A 348 8.60 -19.25 -16.23
CA LYS A 348 9.51 -18.90 -15.12
C LYS A 348 8.80 -18.06 -14.06
N ALA A 349 8.01 -17.07 -14.47
CA ALA A 349 7.25 -16.22 -13.55
C ALA A 349 6.30 -17.06 -12.68
N TYR A 350 5.51 -17.95 -13.28
CA TYR A 350 4.62 -18.85 -12.54
C TYR A 350 5.35 -19.81 -11.61
N VAL A 351 6.42 -20.47 -12.10
CA VAL A 351 7.22 -21.41 -11.29
C VAL A 351 7.84 -20.72 -10.08
N GLY A 352 8.21 -19.44 -10.19
CA GLY A 352 8.73 -18.66 -9.08
C GLY A 352 7.80 -18.59 -7.86
N TYR A 353 6.47 -18.67 -8.08
CA TYR A 353 5.48 -18.61 -7.00
C TYR A 353 5.07 -19.98 -6.44
N VAL A 354 5.41 -21.08 -7.12
CA VAL A 354 5.03 -22.43 -6.69
C VAL A 354 5.48 -22.71 -5.26
N GLY A 355 6.71 -22.33 -4.90
CA GLY A 355 7.23 -22.49 -3.55
C GLY A 355 6.37 -21.81 -2.49
N SER A 356 5.98 -20.55 -2.72
CA SER A 356 5.16 -19.78 -1.78
C SER A 356 3.77 -20.39 -1.58
N TYR A 357 3.17 -20.98 -2.62
CA TYR A 357 1.89 -21.67 -2.47
C TYR A 357 2.03 -23.03 -1.77
N ILE A 358 3.15 -23.73 -1.94
CA ILE A 358 3.45 -24.94 -1.19
C ILE A 358 3.58 -24.62 0.30
N ASP A 359 4.26 -23.52 0.64
CA ASP A 359 4.39 -23.07 2.03
C ASP A 359 3.02 -22.71 2.63
N LEU A 360 2.14 -22.10 1.84
CA LEU A 360 0.77 -21.75 2.26
C LEU A 360 -0.14 -22.98 2.45
N LEU A 361 -0.09 -23.95 1.52
CA LEU A 361 -0.91 -25.17 1.58
C LEU A 361 -0.37 -26.22 2.56
N GLY A 362 0.94 -26.21 2.83
CA GLY A 362 1.62 -27.20 3.66
C GLY A 362 1.32 -28.64 3.18
N ILE A 363 0.80 -29.46 4.10
CA ILE A 363 0.48 -30.88 3.83
C ILE A 363 -0.59 -31.07 2.75
N TYR A 364 -1.46 -30.07 2.53
CA TYR A 364 -2.54 -30.16 1.53
C TYR A 364 -2.03 -30.15 0.09
N THR A 365 -0.78 -29.71 -0.13
CA THR A 365 -0.06 -29.84 -1.40
C THR A 365 -0.07 -31.29 -1.91
N ALA A 366 -0.13 -32.29 -1.01
CA ALA A 366 -0.19 -33.70 -1.35
C ALA A 366 -1.34 -34.06 -2.31
N ARG A 367 -2.47 -33.33 -2.24
CA ARG A 367 -3.63 -33.53 -3.12
C ARG A 367 -3.31 -33.23 -4.59
N HIS A 368 -2.35 -32.36 -4.83
CA HIS A 368 -1.99 -31.89 -6.17
C HIS A 368 -0.82 -32.68 -6.76
N ILE A 369 -0.19 -33.60 -6.01
CA ILE A 369 1.01 -34.37 -6.43
C ILE A 369 0.77 -35.11 -7.76
N LYS A 370 -0.44 -35.62 -8.02
CA LYS A 370 -0.72 -36.32 -9.28
C LYS A 370 -0.60 -35.40 -10.50
N VAL A 371 -1.03 -34.15 -10.38
CA VAL A 371 -0.87 -33.11 -11.40
C VAL A 371 0.62 -32.75 -11.56
N TYR A 372 1.35 -32.67 -10.44
CA TYR A 372 2.81 -32.49 -10.45
C TYR A 372 3.59 -33.63 -11.11
N SER A 373 3.17 -34.89 -10.94
CA SER A 373 3.90 -36.05 -11.48
C SER A 373 3.80 -36.21 -13.00
N GLY A 374 2.86 -35.53 -13.64
CA GLY A 374 2.74 -35.49 -15.11
C GLY A 374 3.61 -34.40 -15.76
N THR A 375 4.08 -33.42 -14.99
CA THR A 375 5.06 -32.43 -15.45
C THR A 375 6.47 -32.94 -15.13
N PRO A 376 7.45 -32.87 -16.06
CA PRO A 376 8.78 -33.41 -15.83
C PRO A 376 9.58 -32.49 -14.87
N VAL A 377 9.25 -32.52 -13.59
CA VAL A 377 10.00 -31.89 -12.51
C VAL A 377 10.57 -33.01 -11.64
N ILE A 378 11.83 -33.35 -11.90
CA ILE A 378 12.53 -34.42 -11.17
C ILE A 378 12.78 -33.97 -9.74
N TRP A 379 12.13 -34.62 -8.77
CA TRP A 379 12.47 -34.53 -7.35
C TRP A 379 13.33 -35.74 -6.95
N THR A 380 14.52 -35.47 -6.42
CA THR A 380 15.28 -36.44 -5.62
C THR A 380 14.81 -36.36 -4.16
N PRO A 381 14.42 -37.47 -3.53
CA PRO A 381 14.00 -37.46 -2.14
C PRO A 381 15.21 -37.52 -1.17
N MET A 382 15.03 -36.83 -0.05
CA MET A 382 15.71 -36.95 1.24
C MET A 382 17.05 -36.24 1.46
N GLY A 383 17.05 -35.40 2.51
CA GLY A 383 18.24 -35.11 3.32
C GLY A 383 18.50 -33.64 3.64
N GLN A 384 17.68 -33.05 4.52
CA GLN A 384 17.94 -31.83 5.31
C GLN A 384 18.51 -30.55 4.63
N LYS A 385 17.75 -29.46 4.82
CA LYS A 385 18.08 -28.03 4.67
C LYS A 385 18.27 -27.54 3.22
N LYS A 386 17.36 -26.63 2.83
CA LYS A 386 17.18 -25.93 1.54
C LYS A 386 16.43 -26.74 0.46
N VAL A 387 15.15 -26.38 0.29
CA VAL A 387 14.38 -26.68 -0.93
C VAL A 387 15.06 -25.96 -2.08
N SER A 388 15.83 -26.71 -2.86
CA SER A 388 16.43 -26.23 -4.10
C SER A 388 15.51 -26.70 -5.23
N ILE A 389 14.71 -25.79 -5.81
CA ILE A 389 13.93 -26.09 -7.00
C ILE A 389 14.90 -26.14 -8.18
N LEU A 390 15.41 -27.33 -8.48
CA LEU A 390 16.17 -27.56 -9.70
C LEU A 390 15.17 -27.86 -10.82
N VAL A 391 14.76 -26.81 -11.54
CA VAL A 391 13.97 -26.97 -12.77
C VAL A 391 14.87 -27.66 -13.81
N ARG A 392 14.82 -28.99 -13.89
CA ARG A 392 15.34 -29.74 -15.04
C ARG A 392 14.40 -29.54 -16.23
N CYS A 393 14.43 -28.34 -16.80
CA CYS A 393 13.90 -28.12 -18.14
C CYS A 393 14.97 -28.60 -19.14
N PRO A 394 14.65 -29.47 -20.12
CA PRO A 394 15.62 -29.94 -21.11
C PRO A 394 16.19 -28.84 -22.03
N TYR A 395 15.71 -27.59 -21.90
CA TYR A 395 16.11 -26.46 -22.73
C TYR A 395 17.09 -25.47 -22.04
N PHE A 396 17.61 -25.81 -20.86
CA PHE A 396 18.57 -24.98 -20.11
C PHE A 396 20.03 -25.48 -20.22
N ARG A 397 20.48 -25.71 -21.46
CA ARG A 397 21.90 -25.69 -21.82
C ARG A 397 22.06 -24.82 -23.06
N GLY A 398 22.61 -23.63 -22.86
CA GLY A 398 22.87 -22.60 -23.86
C GLY A 398 23.24 -21.32 -23.14
#